data_AF-A0A9W8NVF6-F1
#
_entry.id   AF-A0A9W8NVF6-F1
#
_cell.length_a   1.000
_cell.length_b   1.000
_cell.length_c   1.000
_cell.angle_alpha   90.00
_cell.angle_beta   90.00
_cell.angle_gamma   90.00
#
_symmetry.space_group_name_H-M   'P 1'
#
loop_
_entity.id
_entity.type
_entity.pdbx_description
1 polymer ?
#
loop_
_entity_poly.entity_id
_entity_poly.type
_entity_poly.pdbx_seq_one_letter_code
_entity_poly.pdbx_strand_id
1 'polypeptide(L)'
;MHLRPAEEDELVRFAEIESGHERDTWLASKMISLLPHKLDTIQPQNAKFEISAALNSKIEEQSVNLFLNPAVPAYLGQLNENLMKMLKKSSLNLLLKQVRELKPMKVIESKIGSRFTHYRNEAKAILCKSVGKFNKNMKASEGPFTDIVVLTRAFVTGVGGKGCEITVSLPLVARIAFLHCIYVEEAVKAETGKADADFWKTVDKKLKEV
;
A
#
# COMPACT_ATOMS: atom_id res chain seq x y z
N MET A 1 22.08 -6.60 43.37
CA MET A 1 21.42 -5.83 42.31
C MET A 1 21.45 -4.38 42.80
N HIS A 2 22.40 -3.58 42.33
CA HIS A 2 22.51 -2.18 42.76
C HIS A 2 21.57 -1.34 41.89
N LEU A 3 20.72 -0.54 42.54
CA LEU A 3 19.88 0.42 41.85
C LEU A 3 20.78 1.52 41.27
N ARG A 4 20.34 2.17 40.20
CA ARG A 4 21.10 3.30 39.66
C ARG A 4 21.00 4.45 40.69
N PRO A 5 22.05 5.28 40.88
CA PRO A 5 22.04 6.33 41.89
C PRO A 5 20.81 7.27 41.82
N ALA A 6 20.33 7.56 40.61
CA ALA A 6 19.12 8.36 40.40
C ALA A 6 17.82 7.69 40.88
N GLU A 7 17.76 6.36 40.89
CA GLU A 7 16.61 5.58 41.37
C GLU A 7 16.64 5.44 42.90
N GLU A 8 17.83 5.47 43.51
CA GLU A 8 18.01 5.51 44.96
C GLU A 8 17.58 6.87 45.54
N ASP A 9 17.98 7.98 44.91
CA ASP A 9 17.56 9.33 45.33
C ASP A 9 16.04 9.53 45.25
N GLU A 10 15.37 8.92 44.26
CA GLU A 10 13.92 8.99 44.11
C GLU A 10 13.18 8.19 45.19
N LEU A 11 13.72 7.05 45.62
CA LEU A 11 13.15 6.24 46.69
C LEU A 11 13.30 6.92 48.06
N VAL A 12 14.42 7.61 48.28
CA VAL A 12 14.63 8.43 49.48
C VAL A 12 13.60 9.56 49.53
N ARG A 13 13.42 10.30 48.43
CA ARG A 13 12.40 11.36 48.35
C ARG A 13 10.97 10.87 48.55
N PHE A 14 10.66 9.65 48.11
CA PHE A 14 9.34 9.05 48.35
C PHE A 14 9.15 8.66 49.82
N ALA A 15 10.20 8.15 50.48
CA ALA A 15 10.16 7.76 51.89
C ALA A 15 10.00 8.97 52.83
N GLU A 16 10.51 10.14 52.44
CA GLU A 16 10.43 11.40 53.19
C GLU A 16 9.04 12.07 53.17
N ILE A 17 8.13 11.66 52.27
CA ILE A 17 6.77 12.22 52.24
C ILE A 17 5.99 11.64 53.42
N GLU A 18 5.57 12.46 54.39
CA GLU A 18 4.86 11.98 55.59
C GLU A 18 3.35 11.83 55.36
N SER A 19 2.75 12.61 54.47
CA SER A 19 1.31 12.59 54.24
C SER A 19 0.90 11.55 53.19
N GLY A 20 -0.13 10.75 53.51
CA GLY A 20 -0.64 9.73 52.58
C GLY A 20 -1.17 10.32 51.27
N HIS A 21 -1.80 11.48 51.34
CA HIS A 21 -2.36 12.14 50.16
C HIS A 21 -1.27 12.67 49.21
N GLU A 22 -0.16 13.19 49.73
CA GLU A 22 0.96 13.62 48.88
C GLU A 22 1.69 12.42 48.29
N ARG A 23 1.78 11.29 49.00
CA ARG A 23 2.30 10.03 48.44
C ARG A 23 1.44 9.55 47.27
N ASP A 24 0.11 9.59 47.41
CA ASP A 24 -0.81 9.20 46.34
C ASP A 24 -0.72 10.14 45.13
N THR A 25 -0.60 11.44 45.38
CA THR A 25 -0.44 12.46 44.33
C THR A 25 0.90 12.32 43.62
N TRP A 26 1.97 12.02 44.36
CA TRP A 26 3.30 11.78 43.81
C TRP A 26 3.33 10.50 42.97
N LEU A 27 2.74 9.40 43.46
CA LEU A 27 2.60 8.15 42.71
C LEU A 27 1.78 8.35 41.44
N ALA A 28 0.63 9.03 41.53
CA ALA A 28 -0.19 9.33 40.38
C ALA A 28 0.55 10.19 39.35
N SER A 29 1.27 11.24 39.79
CA SER A 29 2.08 12.08 38.90
C SER A 29 3.20 11.28 38.25
N LYS A 30 3.86 10.37 38.98
CA LYS A 30 4.92 9.52 38.42
C LYS A 30 4.36 8.50 37.45
N MET A 31 3.24 7.85 37.78
CA MET A 31 2.53 6.96 36.86
C MET A 31 2.14 7.71 35.59
N ILE A 32 1.56 8.90 35.68
CA ILE A 32 1.22 9.74 34.53
C ILE A 32 2.45 10.16 33.73
N SER A 33 3.60 10.42 34.37
CA SER A 33 4.84 10.76 33.64
C SER A 33 5.48 9.56 32.94
N LEU A 34 5.29 8.35 33.48
CA LEU A 34 5.85 7.10 32.95
C LEU A 34 4.92 6.42 31.93
N LEU A 35 3.61 6.66 32.04
CA LEU A 35 2.56 6.07 31.20
C LEU A 35 2.74 6.40 29.70
N PRO A 36 3.02 7.65 29.27
CA PRO A 36 3.24 7.95 27.86
C PRO A 36 4.41 7.17 27.26
N HIS A 37 5.50 7.02 28.02
CA HIS A 37 6.69 6.31 27.57
C HIS A 37 6.55 4.79 27.57
N LYS A 38 5.65 4.22 28.38
CA LYS A 38 5.41 2.77 28.47
C LYS A 38 4.16 2.29 27.74
N LEU A 39 3.12 3.11 27.58
CA LEU A 39 1.91 2.74 26.83
C LEU A 39 2.20 2.57 25.34
N ASP A 40 3.12 3.38 24.79
CA ASP A 40 3.62 3.19 23.43
C ASP A 40 4.43 1.88 23.27
N THR A 41 4.85 1.25 24.38
CA THR A 41 5.68 0.03 24.40
C THR A 41 4.93 -1.23 24.86
N ILE A 42 3.74 -1.11 25.47
CA ILE A 42 2.94 -2.26 25.90
C ILE A 42 2.02 -2.65 24.72
N GLN A 43 2.60 -3.30 23.71
CA GLN A 43 1.81 -4.17 22.85
C GLN A 43 1.64 -5.51 23.58
N PRO A 44 0.41 -5.99 23.85
CA PRO A 44 0.23 -7.34 24.39
C PRO A 44 0.86 -8.34 23.42
N GLN A 45 1.45 -9.44 23.92
CA GLN A 45 2.18 -10.43 23.12
C GLN A 45 1.36 -11.04 21.95
N ASN A 46 0.03 -10.85 21.95
CA ASN A 46 -0.92 -11.29 20.92
C ASN A 46 -1.63 -10.14 20.18
N ALA A 47 -1.23 -8.88 20.38
CA ALA A 47 -1.76 -7.78 19.57
C ALA A 47 -1.35 -7.99 18.11
N LYS A 48 -2.34 -8.14 17.23
CA LYS A 48 -2.10 -8.02 15.79
C LYS A 48 -1.54 -6.62 15.56
N PHE A 49 -0.38 -6.53 14.90
CA PHE A 49 0.16 -5.23 14.52
C PHE A 49 -0.84 -4.52 13.60
N GLU A 50 -1.35 -3.39 14.07
CA GLU A 50 -2.23 -2.53 13.28
C GLU A 50 -1.40 -1.42 12.65
N ILE A 51 -1.55 -1.28 11.33
CA ILE A 51 -0.92 -0.19 10.57
C ILE A 51 -1.65 1.10 10.95
N SER A 52 -0.92 2.13 11.38
CA SER A 52 -1.51 3.42 11.70
C SER A 52 -2.27 4.00 10.50
N ALA A 53 -3.38 4.69 10.75
CA ALA A 53 -4.23 5.26 9.69
C ALA A 53 -3.43 6.19 8.75
N ALA A 54 -2.52 7.00 9.31
CA ALA A 54 -1.64 7.87 8.55
C ALA A 54 -0.71 7.09 7.59
N LEU A 55 -0.10 6.00 8.07
CA LEU A 55 0.75 5.15 7.24
C LEU A 55 -0.07 4.43 6.16
N ASN A 56 -1.26 3.93 6.51
CA ASN A 56 -2.13 3.28 5.54
C ASN A 56 -2.59 4.25 4.44
N SER A 57 -2.98 5.48 4.79
CA SER A 57 -3.35 6.51 3.81
C SER A 57 -2.21 6.83 2.86
N LYS A 58 -0.96 6.91 3.38
CA LYS A 58 0.20 7.18 2.53
C LYS A 58 0.56 6.00 1.64
N ILE A 59 0.44 4.77 2.14
CA ILE A 59 0.60 3.55 1.33
C ILE A 59 -0.38 3.58 0.17
N GLU A 60 -1.65 3.89 0.42
CA GLU A 60 -2.67 3.98 -0.62
C GLU A 60 -2.32 5.04 -1.67
N GLU A 61 -2.08 6.28 -1.25
CA GLU A 61 -1.74 7.39 -2.15
C GLU A 61 -0.52 7.06 -3.03
N GLN A 62 0.56 6.59 -2.42
CA GLN A 62 1.82 6.32 -3.12
C GLN A 62 1.74 5.07 -3.99
N SER A 63 0.99 4.05 -3.56
CA SER A 63 0.81 2.83 -4.36
C SER A 63 0.00 3.08 -5.63
N VAL A 64 -1.04 3.91 -5.57
CA VAL A 64 -1.83 4.31 -6.75
C VAL A 64 -0.98 5.13 -7.72
N ASN A 65 -0.25 6.14 -7.21
CA ASN A 65 0.66 6.95 -8.01
C ASN A 65 1.74 6.11 -8.70
N LEU A 66 2.30 5.14 -8.00
CA LEU A 66 3.30 4.25 -8.56
C LEU A 66 2.69 3.31 -9.62
N PHE A 67 1.51 2.75 -9.36
CA PHE A 67 0.84 1.85 -10.31
C PHE A 67 0.43 2.57 -11.60
N LEU A 68 -0.02 3.82 -11.51
CA LEU A 68 -0.43 4.63 -12.65
C LEU A 68 0.73 5.40 -13.31
N ASN A 69 1.96 5.24 -12.84
CA ASN A 69 3.11 5.89 -13.45
C ASN A 69 3.42 5.24 -14.82
N PRO A 70 3.39 6.02 -15.93
CA PRO A 70 3.66 5.49 -17.27
C PRO A 70 5.06 4.91 -17.44
N ALA A 71 6.02 5.36 -16.62
CA ALA A 71 7.43 4.95 -16.67
C ALA A 71 7.74 3.68 -15.87
N VAL A 72 6.72 2.96 -15.36
CA VAL A 72 6.95 1.70 -14.65
C VAL A 72 7.55 0.66 -15.62
N PRO A 73 8.66 0.00 -15.28
CA PRO A 73 9.24 -1.03 -16.14
C PRO A 73 8.49 -2.38 -16.05
N ALA A 74 7.89 -2.69 -14.90
CA ALA A 74 7.17 -3.94 -14.66
C ALA A 74 6.14 -3.79 -13.54
N TYR A 75 5.00 -4.48 -13.68
CA TYR A 75 3.89 -4.50 -12.72
C TYR A 75 3.98 -5.67 -11.72
N LEU A 76 4.79 -6.69 -11.99
CA LEU A 76 5.07 -7.79 -11.07
C LEU A 76 6.36 -7.52 -10.26
N GLY A 77 6.26 -7.65 -8.94
CA GLY A 77 7.42 -7.64 -8.02
C GLY A 77 8.03 -6.26 -7.75
N GLN A 78 8.49 -5.56 -8.80
CA GLN A 78 9.32 -4.36 -8.67
C GLN A 78 8.58 -3.18 -8.02
N LEU A 79 7.25 -3.11 -8.17
CA LEU A 79 6.43 -2.08 -7.54
C LEU A 79 6.46 -2.15 -6.00
N ASN A 80 6.46 -3.36 -5.43
CA ASN A 80 6.51 -3.55 -3.98
C ASN A 80 7.81 -2.99 -3.42
N GLU A 81 8.94 -3.34 -4.04
CA GLU A 81 10.25 -2.87 -3.62
C GLU A 81 10.40 -1.35 -3.77
N ASN A 82 9.91 -0.80 -4.89
CA ASN A 82 9.97 0.63 -5.15
C ASN A 82 9.16 1.42 -4.12
N LEU A 83 7.93 0.98 -3.82
CA LEU A 83 7.12 1.62 -2.79
C LEU A 83 7.78 1.49 -1.41
N MET A 84 8.33 0.33 -1.06
CA MET A 84 9.06 0.17 0.20
C MET A 84 10.29 1.08 0.30
N LYS A 85 11.03 1.27 -0.80
CA LYS A 85 12.15 2.22 -0.87
C LYS A 85 11.67 3.66 -0.68
N MET A 86 10.54 4.04 -1.28
CA MET A 86 9.94 5.37 -1.13
C MET A 86 9.48 5.63 0.31
N LEU A 87 8.79 4.67 0.93
CA LEU A 87 8.32 4.78 2.31
C LEU A 87 9.49 4.96 3.29
N LYS A 88 10.58 4.19 3.10
CA LYS A 88 11.82 4.30 3.90
C LYS A 88 12.54 5.64 3.74
N LYS A 89 12.47 6.26 2.55
CA LYS A 89 13.10 7.56 2.26
C LYS A 89 12.29 8.75 2.74
N SER A 90 10.96 8.63 2.81
CA SER A 90 10.09 9.74 3.24
C SER A 90 10.23 10.04 4.74
N SER A 91 9.65 11.15 5.20
CA SER A 91 9.54 11.53 6.63
C SER A 91 8.88 10.45 7.50
N LEU A 92 8.21 9.48 6.88
CA LEU A 92 7.69 8.27 7.54
C LEU A 92 8.78 7.34 8.08
N ASN A 93 10.06 7.60 7.82
CA ASN A 93 11.16 6.90 8.48
C ASN A 93 11.03 7.01 10.02
N LEU A 94 10.42 8.07 10.56
CA LEU A 94 10.08 8.15 11.99
C LEU A 94 9.01 7.13 12.41
N LEU A 95 7.97 6.93 11.61
CA LEU A 95 6.92 5.92 11.85
C LEU A 95 7.44 4.50 11.60
N LEU A 96 8.33 4.31 10.62
CA LEU A 96 9.01 3.03 10.37
C LEU A 96 10.10 2.72 11.40
N LYS A 97 10.72 3.74 12.03
CA LYS A 97 11.69 3.55 13.14
C LYS A 97 11.03 3.03 14.42
N GLN A 98 9.75 3.32 14.63
CA GLN A 98 8.95 2.67 15.67
C GLN A 98 8.70 1.19 15.34
N VAL A 99 8.75 0.85 14.05
CA VAL A 99 8.61 -0.50 13.49
C VAL A 99 9.99 -1.12 13.27
N ARG A 100 10.80 -1.27 14.34
CA ARG A 100 12.11 -1.94 14.26
C ARG A 100 12.02 -3.46 14.09
N GLU A 101 10.84 -4.04 14.31
CA GLU A 101 10.63 -5.49 14.31
C GLU A 101 10.32 -6.06 12.92
N LEU A 102 10.81 -7.28 12.65
CA LEU A 102 10.59 -8.00 11.39
C LEU A 102 9.11 -8.32 11.13
N LYS A 103 8.32 -8.56 12.18
CA LYS A 103 6.90 -8.94 12.07
C LYS A 103 6.04 -7.82 11.46
N PRO A 104 6.03 -6.59 11.99
CA PRO A 104 5.24 -5.51 11.42
C PRO A 104 5.71 -5.06 10.03
N MET A 105 6.99 -5.22 9.70
CA MET A 105 7.49 -5.01 8.34
C MET A 105 6.85 -5.96 7.32
N LYS A 106 6.72 -7.25 7.66
CA LYS A 106 6.02 -8.24 6.82
C LYS A 106 4.54 -7.91 6.64
N VAL A 107 3.90 -7.33 7.66
CA VAL A 107 2.49 -6.88 7.56
C VAL A 107 2.35 -5.74 6.55
N ILE A 108 3.27 -4.77 6.58
CA ILE A 108 3.31 -3.67 5.62
C ILE A 108 3.57 -4.19 4.20
N GLU A 109 4.56 -5.07 4.01
CA GLU A 109 4.86 -5.69 2.71
C GLU A 109 3.66 -6.47 2.15
N SER A 110 2.98 -7.24 3.01
CA SER A 110 1.76 -7.97 2.65
C SER A 110 0.63 -7.02 2.22
N LYS A 111 0.43 -5.92 2.97
CA LYS A 111 -0.56 -4.89 2.62
C LYS A 111 -0.27 -4.27 1.27
N ILE A 112 0.99 -3.93 1.00
CA ILE A 112 1.43 -3.38 -0.28
C ILE A 112 1.19 -4.38 -1.42
N GLY A 113 1.61 -5.63 -1.25
CA GLY A 113 1.40 -6.68 -2.24
C GLY A 113 -0.09 -6.93 -2.52
N SER A 114 -0.94 -6.88 -1.49
CA SER A 114 -2.39 -6.96 -1.62
C SER A 114 -2.95 -5.79 -2.43
N ARG A 115 -2.48 -4.55 -2.20
CA ARG A 115 -2.89 -3.35 -2.96
C ARG A 115 -2.55 -3.47 -4.44
N PHE A 116 -1.31 -3.80 -4.79
CA PHE A 116 -0.94 -3.97 -6.20
C PHE A 116 -1.65 -5.15 -6.87
N THR A 117 -1.99 -6.20 -6.11
CA THR A 117 -2.83 -7.30 -6.62
C THR A 117 -4.25 -6.82 -6.92
N HIS A 118 -4.83 -6.02 -6.02
CA HIS A 118 -6.13 -5.42 -6.23
C HIS A 118 -6.15 -4.48 -7.45
N TYR A 119 -5.18 -3.58 -7.59
CA TYR A 119 -5.09 -2.68 -8.75
C TYR A 119 -4.96 -3.44 -10.07
N ARG A 120 -4.16 -4.51 -10.09
CA ARG A 120 -4.03 -5.39 -11.26
C ARG A 120 -5.33 -6.10 -11.62
N ASN A 121 -6.09 -6.54 -10.63
CA ASN A 121 -7.38 -7.19 -10.87
C ASN A 121 -8.43 -6.19 -11.38
N GLU A 122 -8.52 -5.01 -10.77
CA GLU A 122 -9.42 -3.93 -11.22
C GLU A 122 -9.06 -3.45 -12.62
N ALA A 123 -7.79 -3.16 -12.88
CA ALA A 123 -7.27 -2.80 -14.19
C ALA A 123 -7.67 -3.82 -15.26
N LYS A 124 -7.43 -5.11 -14.99
CA LYS A 124 -7.78 -6.19 -15.92
C LYS A 124 -9.30 -6.29 -16.14
N ALA A 125 -10.11 -6.08 -15.10
CA ALA A 125 -11.57 -6.06 -15.22
C ALA A 125 -12.07 -4.88 -16.06
N ILE A 126 -11.43 -3.72 -15.95
CA ILE A 126 -11.75 -2.52 -16.75
C ILE A 126 -11.40 -2.75 -18.22
N LEU A 127 -10.23 -3.33 -18.52
CA LEU A 127 -9.86 -3.74 -19.89
C LEU A 127 -10.82 -4.80 -20.46
N CYS A 128 -11.23 -5.77 -19.64
CA CYS A 128 -12.22 -6.77 -20.05
C CYS A 128 -13.56 -6.13 -20.45
N LYS A 129 -13.98 -5.07 -19.75
CA LYS A 129 -15.24 -4.38 -20.04
C LYS A 129 -15.14 -3.49 -21.28
N SER A 130 -13.95 -2.99 -21.62
CA SER A 130 -13.77 -2.05 -22.74
C SER A 130 -13.79 -2.69 -24.12
N VAL A 131 -13.50 -3.98 -24.20
CA VAL A 131 -13.44 -4.72 -25.48
C VAL A 131 -14.80 -5.16 -26.00
N GLY A 132 -15.87 -5.08 -25.19
CA GLY A 132 -17.22 -5.51 -25.58
C GLY A 132 -17.46 -7.02 -25.40
N LYS A 133 -18.39 -7.59 -26.18
CA LYS A 133 -18.80 -9.00 -26.08
C LYS A 133 -17.95 -9.85 -27.01
N PHE A 134 -17.31 -10.90 -26.48
CA PHE A 134 -16.55 -11.83 -27.31
C PHE A 134 -17.45 -12.76 -28.12
N ASN A 135 -17.25 -12.79 -29.44
CA ASN A 135 -17.85 -13.76 -30.35
C ASN A 135 -16.85 -14.89 -30.62
N LYS A 136 -17.14 -16.07 -30.07
CA LYS A 136 -16.30 -17.28 -30.21
C LYS A 136 -16.14 -17.74 -31.66
N ASN A 137 -17.18 -17.58 -32.48
CA ASN A 137 -17.17 -18.05 -33.87
C ASN A 137 -16.24 -17.19 -34.74
N MET A 138 -16.21 -15.88 -34.48
CA MET A 138 -15.36 -14.94 -35.19
C MET A 138 -13.99 -14.75 -34.53
N LYS A 139 -13.78 -15.32 -33.33
CA LYS A 139 -12.63 -15.06 -32.46
C LYS A 139 -12.32 -13.56 -32.33
N ALA A 140 -13.38 -12.76 -32.26
CA ALA A 140 -13.31 -11.30 -32.25
C ALA A 140 -14.27 -10.75 -31.21
N SER A 141 -13.95 -9.58 -30.66
CA SER A 141 -14.88 -8.87 -29.79
C SER A 141 -15.77 -7.97 -30.61
N GLU A 142 -17.07 -7.99 -30.31
CA GLU A 142 -18.09 -7.14 -30.89
C GLU A 142 -18.43 -6.03 -29.91
N GLY A 143 -18.67 -4.83 -30.44
CA GLY A 143 -18.90 -3.63 -29.65
C GLY A 143 -20.10 -3.72 -28.69
N PRO A 144 -20.29 -2.69 -27.86
CA PRO A 144 -19.62 -1.39 -27.93
C PRO A 144 -18.18 -1.43 -27.38
N PHE A 145 -17.27 -0.74 -28.08
CA PHE A 145 -15.89 -0.52 -27.63
C PHE A 145 -15.81 0.79 -26.85
N THR A 146 -14.96 0.85 -25.83
CA THR A 146 -14.69 2.09 -25.09
C THR A 146 -13.56 2.87 -25.74
N ASP A 147 -13.79 4.16 -25.99
CA ASP A 147 -12.74 5.10 -26.42
C ASP A 147 -11.56 5.12 -25.43
N ILE A 148 -10.33 5.24 -25.94
CA ILE A 148 -9.13 5.08 -25.12
C ILE A 148 -8.97 6.16 -24.03
N VAL A 149 -9.45 7.38 -24.28
CA VAL A 149 -9.42 8.47 -23.30
C VAL A 149 -10.46 8.21 -22.21
N VAL A 150 -11.64 7.72 -22.60
CA VAL A 150 -12.69 7.30 -21.65
C VAL A 150 -12.23 6.10 -20.82
N LEU A 151 -11.60 5.11 -21.46
CA LEU A 151 -10.99 3.96 -20.79
C LEU A 151 -9.92 4.41 -19.80
N THR A 152 -9.08 5.38 -20.16
CA THR A 152 -8.06 5.93 -19.27
C THR A 152 -8.66 6.56 -18.02
N ARG A 153 -9.74 7.34 -18.17
CA ARG A 153 -10.48 7.92 -17.02
C ARG A 153 -11.09 6.83 -16.14
N ALA A 154 -11.68 5.80 -16.75
CA ALA A 154 -12.23 4.67 -16.03
C ALA A 154 -11.13 3.89 -15.26
N PHE A 155 -9.96 3.74 -15.87
CA PHE A 155 -8.80 3.09 -15.27
C PHE A 155 -8.30 3.85 -14.04
N VAL A 156 -8.05 5.16 -14.18
CA VAL A 156 -7.66 6.04 -13.05
C VAL A 156 -8.70 5.98 -11.94
N THR A 157 -9.99 6.04 -12.29
CA THR A 157 -11.07 5.97 -11.30
C THR A 157 -11.13 4.63 -10.59
N GLY A 158 -11.07 3.53 -11.32
CA GLY A 158 -11.28 2.18 -10.79
C GLY A 158 -10.15 1.70 -9.89
N VAL A 159 -8.91 2.14 -10.13
CA VAL A 159 -7.78 1.79 -9.24
C VAL A 159 -7.61 2.76 -8.06
N GLY A 160 -8.48 3.78 -7.93
CA GLY A 160 -8.48 4.70 -6.79
C GLY A 160 -7.71 6.02 -7.00
N GLY A 161 -7.36 6.37 -8.23
CA GLY A 161 -6.63 7.61 -8.57
C GLY A 161 -7.38 8.92 -8.34
N LYS A 162 -8.71 8.87 -8.13
CA LYS A 162 -9.51 10.07 -7.80
C LYS A 162 -9.03 10.78 -6.53
N GLY A 163 -8.53 10.02 -5.54
CA GLY A 163 -8.01 10.59 -4.30
C GLY A 163 -6.58 11.13 -4.40
N CYS A 164 -5.93 10.98 -5.56
CA CYS A 164 -4.50 11.29 -5.76
C CYS A 164 -4.27 12.40 -6.81
N GLU A 165 -5.33 13.09 -7.25
CA GLU A 165 -5.27 14.16 -8.28
C GLU A 165 -4.55 13.75 -9.58
N ILE A 166 -4.67 12.47 -9.98
CA ILE A 166 -3.98 11.98 -11.17
C ILE A 166 -4.65 12.52 -12.44
N THR A 167 -3.93 13.37 -13.16
CA THR A 167 -4.38 13.94 -14.43
C THR A 167 -4.22 12.95 -15.58
N VAL A 168 -5.22 12.88 -16.47
CA VAL A 168 -5.11 12.12 -17.72
C VAL A 168 -4.14 12.85 -18.65
N SER A 169 -2.93 12.31 -18.75
CA SER A 169 -1.86 12.82 -19.60
C SER A 169 -1.63 11.92 -20.81
N LEU A 170 -0.99 12.44 -21.86
CA LEU A 170 -0.67 11.67 -23.07
C LEU A 170 0.16 10.40 -22.76
N PRO A 171 1.22 10.44 -21.92
CA PRO A 171 1.96 9.23 -21.55
C PRO A 171 1.08 8.18 -20.86
N LEU A 172 0.15 8.60 -20.01
CA LEU A 172 -0.77 7.68 -19.33
C LEU A 172 -1.76 7.05 -20.31
N VAL A 173 -2.30 7.82 -21.24
CA VAL A 173 -3.18 7.30 -22.31
C VAL A 173 -2.43 6.29 -23.17
N ALA A 174 -1.19 6.61 -23.59
CA ALA A 174 -0.37 5.70 -24.37
C ALA A 174 -0.08 4.39 -23.61
N ARG A 175 0.22 4.49 -22.32
CA ARG A 175 0.42 3.33 -21.44
C ARG A 175 -0.81 2.44 -21.38
N ILE A 176 -1.99 3.02 -21.22
CA ILE A 176 -3.25 2.26 -21.13
C ILE A 176 -3.63 1.68 -22.49
N ALA A 177 -3.34 2.40 -23.59
CA ALA A 177 -3.52 1.88 -24.94
C ALA A 177 -2.67 0.63 -25.17
N PHE A 178 -1.41 0.67 -24.75
CA PHE A 178 -0.52 -0.49 -24.77
C PHE A 178 -1.08 -1.68 -23.97
N LEU A 179 -1.54 -1.44 -22.73
CA LEU A 179 -2.17 -2.49 -21.92
C LEU A 179 -3.43 -3.06 -22.60
N HIS A 180 -4.23 -2.22 -23.23
CA HIS A 180 -5.44 -2.62 -23.96
C HIS A 180 -5.11 -3.49 -25.18
N CYS A 181 -4.11 -3.12 -25.97
CA CYS A 181 -3.65 -3.94 -27.10
C CYS A 181 -3.21 -5.33 -26.65
N ILE A 182 -2.40 -5.42 -25.59
CA ILE A 182 -1.98 -6.72 -25.02
C ILE A 182 -3.20 -7.51 -24.55
N TYR A 183 -4.15 -6.86 -23.88
CA TYR A 183 -5.35 -7.54 -23.40
C TYR A 183 -6.14 -8.15 -24.55
N VAL A 184 -6.35 -7.40 -25.64
CA VAL A 184 -7.06 -7.88 -26.84
C VAL A 184 -6.33 -9.07 -27.47
N GLU A 185 -5.01 -8.97 -27.64
CA GLU A 185 -4.21 -10.06 -28.20
C GLU A 185 -4.31 -11.35 -27.37
N GLU A 186 -4.25 -11.25 -26.05
CA GLU A 186 -4.37 -12.40 -25.15
C GLU A 186 -5.81 -12.93 -25.10
N ALA A 187 -6.82 -12.05 -25.15
CA ALA A 187 -8.22 -12.43 -25.14
C ALA A 187 -8.63 -13.25 -26.37
N VAL A 188 -8.09 -12.95 -27.55
CA VAL A 188 -8.35 -13.69 -28.80
C VAL A 188 -7.78 -15.11 -28.77
N LYS A 189 -6.68 -15.32 -28.03
CA LYS A 189 -6.08 -16.65 -27.84
C LYS A 189 -6.91 -17.53 -26.90
N ALA A 190 -7.67 -16.93 -25.99
CA ALA A 190 -8.45 -17.63 -24.98
C ALA A 190 -9.86 -18.01 -25.47
N GLU A 191 -10.33 -19.22 -25.17
CA GLU A 191 -11.68 -19.66 -25.51
C GLU A 191 -12.80 -18.84 -24.84
N THR A 192 -12.47 -18.17 -23.74
CA THR A 192 -13.41 -17.37 -22.96
C THR A 192 -13.50 -15.92 -23.42
N GLY A 193 -12.62 -15.49 -24.34
CA GLY A 193 -12.53 -14.08 -24.75
C GLY A 193 -11.97 -13.16 -23.67
N LYS A 194 -11.27 -13.72 -22.68
CA LYS A 194 -10.67 -12.99 -21.56
C LYS A 194 -9.21 -13.38 -21.44
N ALA A 195 -8.35 -12.39 -21.20
CA ALA A 195 -6.95 -12.66 -20.91
C ALA A 195 -6.83 -13.57 -19.67
N ASP A 196 -5.87 -14.48 -19.69
CA ASP A 196 -5.67 -15.52 -18.69
C ASP A 196 -4.96 -15.01 -17.41
N ALA A 197 -4.62 -15.91 -16.50
CA ALA A 197 -3.92 -15.58 -15.26
C ALA A 197 -2.52 -14.96 -15.51
N ASP A 198 -1.91 -15.24 -16.65
CA ASP A 198 -0.56 -14.83 -17.01
C ASP A 198 -0.49 -13.49 -17.75
N PHE A 199 -1.63 -12.84 -18.01
CA PHE A 199 -1.72 -11.50 -18.61
C PHE A 199 -0.64 -10.51 -18.12
N TRP A 200 -0.46 -10.37 -16.81
CA TRP A 200 0.53 -9.43 -16.25
C TRP A 200 1.99 -9.86 -16.51
N LYS A 201 2.26 -11.16 -16.65
CA LYS A 201 3.57 -11.66 -17.08
C LYS A 201 3.81 -11.31 -18.54
N THR A 202 2.80 -11.43 -19.40
CA THR A 202 2.86 -11.02 -20.81
C THR A 202 3.12 -9.51 -20.93
N VAL A 203 2.41 -8.69 -20.14
CA VAL A 203 2.65 -7.24 -20.06
C VAL A 203 4.09 -6.94 -19.69
N ASP A 204 4.60 -7.51 -18.60
CA ASP A 204 5.97 -7.26 -18.14
C ASP A 204 7.04 -7.74 -19.12
N LYS A 205 6.76 -8.80 -19.88
CA LYS A 205 7.64 -9.26 -20.97
C LYS A 205 7.70 -8.21 -22.08
N LYS A 206 6.55 -7.78 -22.60
CA LYS A 206 6.47 -6.82 -23.70
C LYS A 206 7.00 -5.44 -23.32
N LEU A 207 6.88 -5.03 -22.05
CA LEU A 207 7.44 -3.78 -21.57
C LEU A 207 8.96 -3.73 -21.58
N LYS A 208 9.65 -4.88 -21.58
CA LYS A 208 11.11 -4.93 -21.73
C LYS A 208 11.57 -4.80 -23.17
N GLU A 209 10.65 -4.93 -24.12
CA GLU A 209 10.91 -4.89 -25.56
C GLU A 209 10.68 -3.47 -26.15
N VAL A 210 10.11 -2.55 -25.35
CA VAL A 210 9.81 -1.14 -25.70
C VAL A 210 10.80 -0.21 -25.01
#